data_AF-A0A1S2T6F6-F1
#
_entry.id   AF-A0A1S2T6F6-F1
#
_cell.length_a   1.000
_cell.length_b   1.000
_cell.length_c   1.000
_cell.angle_alpha   90.00
_cell.angle_beta   90.00
_cell.angle_gamma   90.00
#
_symmetry.space_group_name_H-M   'P 1'
#
loop_
_entity.id
_entity.type
_entity.pdbx_description
1 polymer ?
#
loop_
_entity_poly.entity_id
_entity_poly.type
_entity_poly.pdbx_seq_one_letter_code
_entity_poly.pdbx_strand_id
1 'polypeptide(L)'
;MFSESIADSKAESAVREPERSGGSLPCLNKNNSIESLPSNVKKQVFALSLNTEYFIDTFGINSVGFLTLTFKEPIDKPKEANRRFNSFSSNFLRKHTVSWIKVQERHLSGRIHFHLLIAVDSDIRSGFDFDAVRKRNYSSAPAELKRLWKLFRENCPKYGFGRHQLEPVRSTAEGMAKYLSKYLTKDMGKRYPNDKGARLVSYGKCSRIASSRFSWVSDGARLFRMKLALFVHSVANDLGLEPSFESMKSALGDKWMRNHRHQIIGIDLAGTDS
;
A
#
# COMPACT_ATOMS: atom_id res chain seq x y z
N MET A 1 34.66 55.51 -33.83
CA MET A 1 34.48 54.18 -34.46
C MET A 1 34.47 53.16 -33.33
N PHE A 2 33.34 52.46 -33.15
CA PHE A 2 33.14 51.18 -32.43
C PHE A 2 33.67 51.07 -30.98
N SER A 3 32.81 51.22 -29.95
CA SER A 3 32.01 50.15 -29.26
C SER A 3 32.87 49.22 -28.37
N GLU A 4 32.54 48.80 -27.15
CA GLU A 4 31.43 48.99 -26.22
C GLU A 4 31.85 48.32 -24.88
N SER A 5 31.22 48.72 -23.78
CA SER A 5 31.34 48.15 -22.44
C SER A 5 30.73 46.75 -22.33
N ILE A 6 31.38 45.81 -21.64
CA ILE A 6 30.78 44.52 -21.26
C ILE A 6 30.27 44.63 -19.83
N ALA A 7 28.95 44.74 -19.70
CA ALA A 7 28.20 44.55 -18.47
C ALA A 7 27.54 43.16 -18.46
N ASP A 8 27.48 42.63 -17.26
CA ASP A 8 26.86 41.39 -16.80
C ASP A 8 25.38 41.25 -17.26
N SER A 9 25.01 40.11 -17.87
CA SER A 9 23.63 39.61 -17.78
C SER A 9 23.51 38.16 -18.27
N LYS A 10 22.99 37.31 -17.38
CA LYS A 10 22.41 36.00 -17.68
C LYS A 10 21.18 36.19 -18.57
N ALA A 11 21.18 35.58 -19.75
CA ALA A 11 19.99 35.42 -20.58
C ALA A 11 19.56 33.94 -20.56
N GLU A 12 18.62 33.64 -19.67
CA GLU A 12 17.88 32.37 -19.62
C GLU A 12 16.69 32.50 -20.58
N SER A 13 16.63 31.64 -21.60
CA SER A 13 15.62 31.71 -22.66
C SER A 13 14.22 31.33 -22.12
N ALA A 14 13.36 32.32 -21.99
CA ALA A 14 11.94 32.16 -21.68
C ALA A 14 11.16 31.76 -22.95
N VAL A 15 10.75 30.50 -23.05
CA VAL A 15 9.68 30.08 -23.97
C VAL A 15 8.34 30.29 -23.25
N ARG A 16 7.54 31.22 -23.76
CA ARG A 16 6.16 31.49 -23.35
C ARG A 16 5.25 30.31 -23.70
N GLU A 17 4.60 29.71 -22.71
CA GLU A 17 3.38 28.92 -22.93
C GLU A 17 2.14 29.83 -22.93
N PRO A 18 1.10 29.53 -23.74
CA PRO A 18 -0.06 30.38 -23.87
C PRO A 18 -1.01 30.23 -22.67
N GLU A 19 -1.60 31.35 -22.24
CA GLU A 19 -2.72 31.34 -21.31
C GLU A 19 -3.91 30.57 -21.90
N ARG A 20 -4.43 29.60 -21.13
CA ARG A 20 -5.75 29.01 -21.37
C ARG A 20 -6.64 29.18 -20.15
N SER A 21 -7.75 29.86 -20.41
CA SER A 21 -8.87 30.19 -19.55
C SER A 21 -9.57 29.00 -18.91
N GLY A 22 -10.11 29.27 -17.72
CA GLY A 22 -11.06 28.51 -16.90
C GLY A 22 -11.83 27.36 -17.55
N GLY A 23 -11.64 26.18 -16.97
CA GLY A 23 -12.49 25.00 -17.12
C GLY A 23 -12.08 23.97 -16.07
N SER A 24 -12.94 23.77 -15.07
CA SER A 24 -12.80 22.78 -14.00
C SER A 24 -12.56 21.36 -14.54
N LEU A 25 -11.47 20.72 -14.12
CA LEU A 25 -11.35 19.26 -14.11
C LEU A 25 -10.69 18.80 -12.79
N PRO A 26 -11.37 18.01 -11.96
CA PRO A 26 -10.73 17.40 -10.80
C PRO A 26 -9.79 16.29 -11.27
N CYS A 27 -8.58 16.31 -10.70
CA CYS A 27 -7.57 15.25 -10.73
C CYS A 27 -7.22 14.63 -12.10
N LEU A 28 -6.18 15.22 -12.70
CA LEU A 28 -5.32 14.59 -13.72
C LEU A 28 -5.03 13.12 -13.37
N ASN A 29 -5.53 12.26 -14.24
CA ASN A 29 -5.36 10.83 -14.26
C ASN A 29 -3.88 10.51 -14.54
N LYS A 30 -3.02 10.56 -13.51
CA LYS A 30 -1.66 10.02 -13.62
C LYS A 30 -1.77 8.50 -13.50
N ASN A 31 -1.87 7.85 -14.65
CA ASN A 31 -1.81 6.40 -14.81
C ASN A 31 -0.54 5.83 -14.17
N ASN A 32 -0.61 5.42 -12.90
CA ASN A 32 0.29 4.42 -12.38
C ASN A 32 -0.22 3.06 -12.88
N SER A 33 0.09 2.72 -14.14
CA SER A 33 -0.35 1.45 -14.71
C SER A 33 0.12 0.31 -13.81
N ILE A 34 -0.84 -0.44 -13.26
CA ILE A 34 -0.58 -1.62 -12.43
C ILE A 34 0.10 -2.71 -13.30
N GLU A 35 0.02 -2.61 -14.62
CA GLU A 35 0.47 -3.63 -15.58
C GLU A 35 1.98 -3.91 -15.55
N SER A 36 2.82 -2.94 -15.19
CA SER A 36 4.27 -3.13 -15.09
C SER A 36 4.74 -3.66 -13.72
N LEU A 37 3.83 -3.85 -12.76
CA LEU A 37 4.19 -4.28 -11.41
C LEU A 37 4.46 -5.80 -11.33
N PRO A 38 5.41 -6.24 -10.48
CA PRO A 38 5.58 -7.65 -10.16
C PRO A 38 4.27 -8.28 -9.65
N SER A 39 4.02 -9.55 -10.01
CA SER A 39 2.75 -10.25 -9.71
C SER A 39 2.35 -10.22 -8.23
N ASN A 40 3.32 -10.35 -7.31
CA ASN A 40 3.09 -10.27 -5.87
C ASN A 40 2.66 -8.88 -5.39
N VAL A 41 3.05 -7.81 -6.09
CA VAL A 41 2.64 -6.43 -5.81
C VAL A 41 1.25 -6.21 -6.36
N LYS A 42 0.96 -6.65 -7.59
CA LYS A 42 -0.38 -6.62 -8.18
C LYS A 42 -1.42 -7.26 -7.25
N LYS A 43 -1.10 -8.44 -6.70
CA LYS A 43 -1.96 -9.14 -5.72
C LYS A 43 -2.13 -8.36 -4.41
N GLN A 44 -1.09 -7.70 -3.92
CA GLN A 44 -1.17 -6.88 -2.70
C GLN A 44 -2.00 -5.60 -2.92
N VAL A 45 -1.81 -4.93 -4.05
CA VAL A 45 -2.59 -3.76 -4.45
C VAL A 45 -4.06 -4.15 -4.60
N PHE A 46 -4.35 -5.22 -5.34
CA PHE A 46 -5.72 -5.72 -5.50
C PHE A 46 -6.38 -6.05 -4.16
N ALA A 47 -5.69 -6.80 -3.29
CA ALA A 47 -6.22 -7.12 -1.97
C ALA A 47 -6.40 -5.87 -1.10
N LEU A 48 -5.49 -4.90 -1.16
CA LEU A 48 -5.62 -3.63 -0.44
C LEU A 48 -6.83 -2.84 -0.93
N SER A 49 -7.05 -2.76 -2.25
CA SER A 49 -8.21 -2.07 -2.82
C SER A 49 -9.53 -2.65 -2.31
N LEU A 50 -9.70 -3.97 -2.42
CA LEU A 50 -10.91 -4.65 -1.90
C LEU A 50 -11.10 -4.42 -0.41
N ASN A 51 -10.01 -4.47 0.37
CA ASN A 51 -10.10 -4.24 1.81
C ASN A 51 -10.42 -2.78 2.15
N THR A 52 -9.92 -1.81 1.39
CA THR A 52 -10.22 -0.38 1.59
C THR A 52 -11.66 -0.07 1.24
N GLU A 53 -12.17 -0.60 0.12
CA GLU A 53 -13.56 -0.43 -0.27
C GLU A 53 -14.48 -1.03 0.80
N TYR A 54 -14.27 -2.30 1.13
CA TYR A 54 -15.00 -2.96 2.22
C TYR A 54 -14.94 -2.17 3.52
N PHE A 55 -13.78 -1.63 3.90
CA PHE A 55 -13.63 -0.84 5.13
C PHE A 55 -14.51 0.41 5.13
N ILE A 56 -14.51 1.16 4.03
CA ILE A 56 -15.28 2.40 3.92
C ILE A 56 -16.78 2.09 3.84
N ASP A 57 -17.17 1.03 3.14
CA ASP A 57 -18.57 0.61 3.03
C ASP A 57 -19.11 0.07 4.36
N THR A 58 -18.27 -0.66 5.11
CA THR A 58 -18.65 -1.23 6.42
C THR A 58 -18.83 -0.15 7.49
N PHE A 59 -17.92 0.81 7.58
CA PHE A 59 -17.94 1.82 8.64
C PHE A 59 -18.66 3.11 8.24
N GLY A 60 -18.91 3.31 6.94
CA GLY A 60 -19.46 4.53 6.39
C GLY A 60 -18.40 5.61 6.21
N ILE A 61 -18.39 6.25 5.04
CA ILE A 61 -17.42 7.30 4.68
C ILE A 61 -17.33 8.44 5.71
N ASN A 62 -18.43 8.78 6.37
CA ASN A 62 -18.48 9.86 7.36
C ASN A 62 -17.73 9.54 8.65
N SER A 63 -17.52 8.27 8.95
CA SER A 63 -16.84 7.78 10.16
C SER A 63 -15.41 7.30 9.88
N VAL A 64 -14.90 7.54 8.67
CA VAL A 64 -13.56 7.12 8.25
C VAL A 64 -12.65 8.31 8.04
N GLY A 65 -11.48 8.25 8.68
CA GLY A 65 -10.42 9.25 8.57
C GLY A 65 -9.15 8.67 7.95
N PHE A 66 -8.45 9.49 7.18
CA PHE A 66 -7.09 9.23 6.72
C PHE A 66 -6.09 9.84 7.70
N LEU A 67 -5.23 9.00 8.27
CA LEU A 67 -4.23 9.36 9.26
C LEU A 67 -2.82 9.12 8.70
N THR A 68 -2.01 10.17 8.64
CA THR A 68 -0.57 10.06 8.37
C THR A 68 0.21 10.18 9.67
N LEU A 69 1.17 9.28 9.90
CA LEU A 69 2.10 9.32 11.03
C LEU A 69 3.55 9.38 10.53
N THR A 70 4.31 10.34 11.07
CA THR A 70 5.75 10.50 10.82
C THR A 70 6.51 10.44 12.13
N PHE A 71 7.56 9.61 12.19
CA PHE A 71 8.45 9.54 13.36
C PHE A 71 9.24 10.84 13.55
N LYS A 72 9.44 11.22 14.82
CA LYS A 72 10.33 12.33 15.19
C LYS A 72 11.76 12.04 14.74
N GLU A 73 12.24 10.85 15.08
CA GLU A 73 13.54 10.31 14.67
C GLU A 73 13.50 9.75 13.23
N PRO A 74 14.64 9.70 12.52
CA PRO A 74 14.76 9.12 11.18
C PRO A 74 14.73 7.59 11.23
N ILE A 75 13.60 7.01 11.61
CA ILE A 75 13.44 5.54 11.66
C ILE A 75 13.39 4.98 10.24
N ASP A 76 14.34 4.12 9.90
CA ASP A 76 14.51 3.49 8.59
C ASP A 76 14.34 1.95 8.63
N LYS A 77 14.43 1.35 9.83
CA LYS A 77 14.26 -0.10 10.07
C LYS A 77 12.78 -0.45 10.29
N PRO A 78 12.16 -1.28 9.44
CA PRO A 78 10.76 -1.66 9.61
C PRO A 78 10.44 -2.35 10.93
N LYS A 79 11.38 -3.14 11.47
CA LYS A 79 11.19 -3.82 12.76
C LYS A 79 10.93 -2.82 13.88
N GLU A 80 11.73 -1.76 13.96
CA GLU A 80 11.57 -0.73 14.99
C GLU A 80 10.32 0.13 14.74
N ALA A 81 10.08 0.52 13.48
CA ALA A 81 8.88 1.25 13.12
C ALA A 81 7.60 0.48 13.51
N ASN A 82 7.55 -0.82 13.23
CA ASN A 82 6.42 -1.68 13.59
C ASN A 82 6.33 -1.92 15.10
N ARG A 83 7.45 -2.02 15.83
CA ARG A 83 7.44 -2.11 17.30
C ARG A 83 6.75 -0.88 17.92
N ARG A 84 7.14 0.32 17.50
CA ARG A 84 6.51 1.59 17.96
C ARG A 84 5.04 1.66 17.57
N PHE A 85 4.71 1.31 16.33
CA PHE A 85 3.32 1.26 15.89
C PHE A 85 2.48 0.27 16.71
N ASN A 86 3.00 -0.93 16.99
CA ASN A 86 2.26 -1.94 17.75
C ASN A 86 1.99 -1.44 19.18
N SER A 87 2.98 -0.80 19.81
CA SER A 87 2.79 -0.17 21.12
C SER A 87 1.72 0.93 21.07
N PHE A 88 1.80 1.84 20.08
CA PHE A 88 0.79 2.87 19.84
C PHE A 88 -0.61 2.28 19.60
N SER A 89 -0.69 1.22 18.79
CA SER A 89 -1.95 0.59 18.42
C SER A 89 -2.63 -0.03 19.63
N SER A 90 -1.90 -0.85 20.39
CA SER A 90 -2.43 -1.56 21.55
C SER A 90 -2.80 -0.62 22.70
N ASN A 91 -2.00 0.41 22.94
CA ASN A 91 -2.17 1.25 24.13
C ASN A 91 -3.04 2.49 23.91
N PHE A 92 -3.20 2.95 22.66
CA PHE A 92 -3.94 4.16 22.31
C PHE A 92 -4.92 3.94 21.15
N LEU A 93 -4.44 3.59 19.95
CA LEU A 93 -5.28 3.65 18.74
C LEU A 93 -6.54 2.79 18.87
N ARG A 94 -6.41 1.55 19.36
CA ARG A 94 -7.54 0.61 19.52
C ARG A 94 -8.55 1.03 20.59
N LYS A 95 -8.21 1.99 21.45
CA LYS A 95 -9.13 2.53 22.47
C LYS A 95 -9.93 3.72 21.96
N HIS A 96 -9.52 4.31 20.83
CA HIS A 96 -10.11 5.53 20.28
C HIS A 96 -10.56 5.35 18.81
N THR A 97 -10.45 4.14 18.27
CA THR A 97 -10.87 3.79 16.91
C THR A 97 -11.50 2.41 16.94
N VAL A 98 -12.53 2.23 16.12
CA VAL A 98 -13.21 0.95 15.91
C VAL A 98 -12.27 0.00 15.16
N SER A 99 -11.62 0.51 14.11
CA SER A 99 -10.80 -0.29 13.23
C SER A 99 -9.76 0.55 12.47
N TRP A 100 -8.82 -0.10 11.80
CA TRP A 100 -7.83 0.59 10.98
C TRP A 100 -7.22 -0.29 9.88
N ILE A 101 -6.74 0.33 8.81
CA ILE A 101 -5.83 -0.25 7.81
C ILE A 101 -4.56 0.58 7.85
N LYS A 102 -3.38 -0.05 7.92
CA LYS A 102 -2.09 0.65 7.89
C LYS A 102 -1.26 0.20 6.69
N VAL A 103 -0.77 1.16 5.93
CA VAL A 103 0.27 1.00 4.92
C VAL A 103 1.57 1.67 5.40
N GLN A 104 2.66 0.92 5.32
CA GLN A 104 4.01 1.41 5.55
C GLN A 104 4.59 1.92 4.23
N GLU A 105 4.97 3.20 4.18
CA GLU A 105 5.70 3.82 3.06
C GLU A 105 7.13 4.12 3.50
N ARG A 106 8.08 3.98 2.58
CA ARG A 106 9.46 4.46 2.71
C ARG A 106 9.59 5.78 1.95
N HIS A 107 9.73 6.86 2.69
CA HIS A 107 9.95 8.19 2.14
C HIS A 107 11.26 8.25 1.33
N LEU A 108 11.40 9.22 0.42
CA LEU A 108 12.60 9.41 -0.41
C LEU A 108 13.89 9.51 0.41
N SER A 109 13.81 10.05 1.62
CA SER A 109 14.91 10.14 2.58
C SER A 109 15.24 8.81 3.29
N GLY A 110 14.67 7.69 2.87
CA GLY A 110 14.80 6.38 3.51
C GLY A 110 13.97 6.20 4.80
N ARG A 111 13.35 7.25 5.32
CA ARG A 111 12.55 7.21 6.56
C ARG A 111 11.23 6.46 6.34
N ILE A 112 10.76 5.75 7.35
CA ILE A 112 9.47 5.06 7.32
C ILE A 112 8.36 5.99 7.77
N HIS A 113 7.29 6.06 6.99
CA HIS A 113 6.02 6.71 7.32
C HIS A 113 4.90 5.68 7.39
N PHE A 114 3.83 6.00 8.12
CA PHE A 114 2.60 5.23 8.07
C PHE A 114 1.45 6.05 7.55
N HIS A 115 0.71 5.45 6.61
CA HIS A 115 -0.56 5.94 6.10
C HIS A 115 -1.64 5.00 6.57
N LEU A 116 -2.68 5.55 7.19
CA LEU A 116 -3.74 4.77 7.78
C LEU A 116 -5.10 5.22 7.30
N LEU A 117 -6.00 4.26 7.15
CA LEU A 117 -7.41 4.51 7.35
C LEU A 117 -7.75 4.13 8.78
N ILE A 118 -8.52 4.97 9.46
CA ILE A 118 -9.08 4.69 10.77
C ILE A 118 -10.59 4.84 10.71
N ALA A 119 -11.32 3.95 11.35
CA ALA A 119 -12.75 4.04 11.55
C ALA A 119 -13.02 4.44 13.00
N VAL A 120 -13.93 5.37 13.20
CA VAL A 120 -14.42 5.80 14.52
C VAL A 120 -15.92 5.53 14.62
N ASP A 121 -16.49 5.68 15.79
CA ASP A 121 -17.91 5.45 16.09
C ASP A 121 -18.80 6.67 15.82
N SER A 122 -18.23 7.74 15.28
CA SER A 122 -18.83 9.06 15.22
C SER A 122 -18.59 9.72 13.86
N ASP A 123 -19.49 10.60 13.44
CA ASP A 123 -19.32 11.39 12.22
C ASP A 123 -18.21 12.43 12.40
N ILE A 124 -17.15 12.32 11.59
CA ILE A 124 -16.02 13.24 11.56
C ILE A 124 -15.96 14.06 10.26
N ARG A 125 -16.90 13.85 9.34
CA ARG A 125 -16.87 14.38 7.97
C ARG A 125 -17.96 15.43 7.69
N SER A 126 -19.16 15.25 8.22
CA SER A 126 -20.29 16.13 7.94
C SER A 126 -19.99 17.57 8.36
N GLY A 127 -20.19 18.51 7.44
CA GLY A 127 -19.86 19.93 7.64
C GLY A 127 -18.37 20.27 7.56
N PHE A 128 -17.48 19.29 7.36
CA PHE A 128 -16.04 19.54 7.24
C PHE A 128 -15.70 20.22 5.91
N ASP A 129 -15.20 21.45 5.97
CA ASP A 129 -14.74 22.19 4.79
C ASP A 129 -13.26 21.93 4.51
N PHE A 130 -13.01 21.07 3.52
CA PHE A 130 -11.67 20.69 3.08
C PHE A 130 -10.87 21.86 2.48
N ASP A 131 -11.53 22.86 1.89
CA ASP A 131 -10.87 24.01 1.27
C ASP A 131 -10.49 25.05 2.34
N ALA A 132 -11.35 25.28 3.33
CA ALA A 132 -11.07 26.13 4.48
C ALA A 132 -9.89 25.60 5.31
N VAL A 133 -9.85 24.30 5.58
CA VAL A 133 -8.75 23.67 6.35
C VAL A 133 -7.41 23.80 5.62
N ARG A 134 -7.40 23.68 4.29
CA ARG A 134 -6.19 23.95 3.48
C ARG A 134 -5.68 25.39 3.63
N LYS A 135 -6.58 26.34 3.89
CA LYS A 135 -6.27 27.75 4.22
C LYS A 135 -6.05 27.98 5.73
N ARG A 136 -5.85 26.91 6.51
CA ARG A 136 -5.67 26.93 7.98
C ARG A 136 -6.89 27.43 8.77
N ASN A 137 -8.09 27.40 8.17
CA ASN A 137 -9.33 27.67 8.87
C ASN A 137 -9.99 26.35 9.29
N TYR A 138 -10.00 26.09 10.59
CA TYR A 138 -10.51 24.84 11.19
C TYR A 138 -11.88 25.00 11.86
N SER A 139 -12.56 26.14 11.66
CA SER A 139 -13.84 26.44 12.31
C SER A 139 -14.90 25.38 12.02
N SER A 140 -14.97 24.93 10.76
CA SER A 140 -15.91 23.91 10.26
C SER A 140 -15.62 22.48 10.73
N ALA A 141 -14.47 22.22 11.37
CA ALA A 141 -14.14 20.85 11.77
C ALA A 141 -15.09 20.34 12.88
N PRO A 142 -15.67 19.14 12.73
CA PRO A 142 -16.56 18.55 13.73
C PRO A 142 -15.90 18.46 15.11
N ALA A 143 -16.71 18.57 16.16
CA ALA A 143 -16.24 18.53 17.55
C ALA A 143 -15.44 17.25 17.83
N GLU A 144 -15.91 16.12 17.32
CA GLU A 144 -15.24 14.84 17.49
C GLU A 144 -13.88 14.78 16.78
N LEU A 145 -13.78 15.32 15.56
CA LEU A 145 -12.50 15.42 14.86
C LEU A 145 -11.51 16.30 15.63
N LYS A 146 -11.97 17.43 16.19
CA LYS A 146 -11.14 18.29 17.05
C LYS A 146 -10.70 17.56 18.32
N ARG A 147 -11.58 16.75 18.94
CA ARG A 147 -11.25 15.90 20.09
C ARG A 147 -10.17 14.89 19.74
N LEU A 148 -10.31 14.18 18.62
CA LEU A 148 -9.29 13.26 18.12
C LEU A 148 -7.98 13.98 17.86
N TRP A 149 -7.97 15.13 17.19
CA TRP A 149 -6.73 15.91 16.99
C TRP A 149 -6.01 16.23 18.30
N LYS A 150 -6.74 16.63 19.34
CA LYS A 150 -6.17 16.87 20.67
C LYS A 150 -5.55 15.58 21.24
N LEU A 151 -6.30 14.48 21.22
CA LEU A 151 -5.83 13.18 21.72
C LEU A 151 -4.57 12.69 20.99
N PHE A 152 -4.55 12.78 19.66
CA PHE A 152 -3.38 12.41 18.86
C PHE A 152 -2.17 13.30 19.18
N ARG A 153 -2.37 14.62 19.32
CA ARG A 153 -1.28 15.56 19.67
C ARG A 153 -0.65 15.23 21.02
N GLU A 154 -1.47 14.87 22.00
CA GLU A 154 -1.01 14.52 23.34
C GLU A 154 -0.34 13.14 23.41
N ASN A 155 -0.75 12.19 22.56
CA ASN A 155 -0.33 10.79 22.70
C ASN A 155 0.66 10.30 21.65
N CYS A 156 0.64 10.80 20.41
CA CYS A 156 1.60 10.43 19.37
C CYS A 156 3.09 10.57 19.81
N PRO A 157 3.50 11.66 20.48
CA PRO A 157 4.89 11.83 20.93
C PRO A 157 5.36 10.73 21.89
N LYS A 158 4.46 10.18 22.73
CA LYS A 158 4.77 9.09 23.69
C LYS A 158 5.24 7.81 23.00
N TYR A 159 4.94 7.66 21.70
CA TYR A 159 5.36 6.51 20.87
C TYR A 159 6.39 6.90 19.79
N GLY A 160 6.96 8.11 19.88
CA GLY A 160 8.00 8.59 18.97
C GLY A 160 7.48 9.16 17.64
N PHE A 161 6.18 9.39 17.50
CA PHE A 161 5.62 10.11 16.35
C PHE A 161 5.72 11.62 16.57
N GLY A 162 6.45 12.31 15.70
CA GLY A 162 6.69 13.76 15.80
C GLY A 162 5.69 14.60 15.02
N ARG A 163 5.08 14.04 13.97
CA ARG A 163 4.03 14.69 13.20
C ARG A 163 2.91 13.69 12.91
N HIS A 164 1.67 14.16 13.02
CA HIS A 164 0.49 13.43 12.61
C HIS A 164 -0.46 14.37 11.87
N GLN A 165 -1.26 13.81 10.97
CA GLN A 165 -2.33 14.52 10.28
C GLN A 165 -3.50 13.56 10.14
N LEU A 166 -4.64 13.91 10.70
CA LEU A 166 -5.89 13.15 10.58
C LEU A 166 -6.90 14.02 9.86
N GLU A 167 -7.46 13.54 8.75
CA GLU A 167 -8.53 14.24 8.02
C GLU A 167 -9.61 13.23 7.63
N PRO A 168 -10.88 13.65 7.50
CA PRO A 168 -11.92 12.78 6.98
C PRO A 168 -11.61 12.36 5.54
N VAL A 169 -12.11 11.20 5.12
CA VAL A 169 -11.98 10.78 3.72
C VAL A 169 -12.79 11.73 2.82
N ARG A 170 -12.11 12.39 1.88
CA ARG A 170 -12.72 13.38 0.97
C ARG A 170 -13.56 12.73 -0.13
N SER A 171 -12.98 11.75 -0.82
CA SER A 171 -13.52 11.14 -2.05
C SER A 171 -14.31 9.87 -1.76
N THR A 172 -14.70 9.15 -2.80
CA THR A 172 -15.29 7.81 -2.75
C THR A 172 -14.33 6.76 -2.17
N ALA A 173 -14.89 5.60 -1.80
CA ALA A 173 -14.15 4.39 -1.43
C ALA A 173 -13.10 3.99 -2.48
N GLU A 174 -13.49 3.90 -3.76
CA GLU A 174 -12.60 3.54 -4.87
C GLU A 174 -11.42 4.54 -5.02
N GLY A 175 -11.71 5.84 -5.01
CA GLY A 175 -10.70 6.89 -5.01
C GLY A 175 -9.69 6.76 -3.84
N MET A 176 -10.17 6.39 -2.66
CA MET A 176 -9.31 6.16 -1.50
C MET A 176 -8.49 4.88 -1.62
N ALA A 177 -9.06 3.81 -2.17
CA ALA A 177 -8.34 2.57 -2.49
C ALA A 177 -7.18 2.81 -3.46
N LYS A 178 -7.42 3.58 -4.54
CA LYS A 178 -6.40 4.01 -5.50
C LYS A 178 -5.31 4.85 -4.83
N TYR A 179 -5.71 5.82 -3.99
CA TYR A 179 -4.78 6.68 -3.27
C TYR A 179 -3.90 5.89 -2.31
N LEU A 180 -4.48 5.00 -1.51
CA LEU A 180 -3.74 4.19 -0.53
C LEU A 180 -2.80 3.20 -1.21
N SER A 181 -3.22 2.63 -2.35
CA SER A 181 -2.40 1.70 -3.15
C SER A 181 -1.14 2.34 -3.74
N LYS A 182 -1.14 3.66 -3.96
CA LYS A 182 0.06 4.41 -4.40
C LYS A 182 1.23 4.24 -3.42
N TYR A 183 0.94 4.11 -2.13
CA TYR A 183 1.98 3.94 -1.11
C TYR A 183 2.61 2.54 -1.13
N LEU A 184 1.95 1.53 -1.71
CA LEU A 184 2.57 0.23 -1.95
C LEU A 184 3.48 0.23 -3.18
N THR A 185 3.16 1.04 -4.18
CA THR A 185 3.86 1.01 -5.47
C THR A 185 5.06 1.97 -5.51
N LYS A 186 5.05 3.05 -4.75
CA LYS A 186 6.16 4.04 -4.67
C LYS A 186 7.49 3.44 -4.21
N ASP A 187 7.44 2.44 -3.33
CA ASP A 187 8.63 1.82 -2.75
C ASP A 187 9.15 0.64 -3.58
N MET A 188 8.52 0.38 -4.73
CA MET A 188 8.94 -0.71 -5.60
C MET A 188 10.31 -0.41 -6.21
N GLY A 189 11.25 -1.33 -5.98
CA GLY A 189 12.66 -1.18 -6.34
C GLY A 189 13.55 -0.62 -5.23
N LYS A 190 12.98 -0.18 -4.09
CA LYS A 190 13.73 0.43 -2.97
C LYS A 190 13.71 -0.41 -1.70
N ARG A 191 13.44 -1.72 -1.82
CA ARG A 191 13.50 -2.63 -0.68
C ARG A 191 14.94 -2.93 -0.32
N TYR A 192 15.32 -2.53 0.89
CA TYR A 192 16.63 -2.88 1.43
C TYR A 192 16.62 -4.32 1.93
N PRO A 193 17.79 -4.99 2.02
CA PRO A 193 17.88 -6.33 2.61
C PRO A 193 17.23 -6.42 4.00
N ASN A 194 17.30 -5.34 4.79
CA ASN A 194 16.70 -5.23 6.12
C ASN A 194 15.16 -5.13 6.12
N ASP A 195 14.52 -4.98 4.95
CA ASP A 195 13.07 -4.98 4.81
C ASP A 195 12.49 -6.39 4.69
N LYS A 196 13.35 -7.41 4.61
CA LYS A 196 12.93 -8.80 4.48
C LYS A 196 12.04 -9.20 5.67
N GLY A 197 10.87 -9.74 5.34
CA GLY A 197 9.87 -10.18 6.32
C GLY A 197 8.99 -9.07 6.90
N ALA A 198 9.26 -7.79 6.59
CA ALA A 198 8.40 -6.70 7.04
C ALA A 198 7.07 -6.67 6.27
N ARG A 199 5.96 -6.61 7.02
CA ARG A 199 4.63 -6.42 6.44
C ARG A 199 4.47 -4.95 6.02
N LEU A 200 4.14 -4.74 4.74
CA LEU A 200 3.80 -3.40 4.23
C LEU A 200 2.40 -2.98 4.63
N VAL A 201 1.47 -3.93 4.66
CA VAL A 201 0.08 -3.70 5.07
C VAL A 201 -0.24 -4.49 6.33
N SER A 202 -0.86 -3.81 7.28
CA SER A 202 -1.40 -4.39 8.50
C SER A 202 -2.84 -3.92 8.70
N TYR A 203 -3.64 -4.73 9.39
CA TYR A 203 -5.08 -4.52 9.55
C TYR A 203 -5.46 -4.59 11.03
N GLY A 204 -6.45 -3.79 11.41
CA GLY A 204 -7.18 -3.88 12.66
C GLY A 204 -8.21 -5.02 12.64
N LYS A 205 -9.12 -5.01 13.62
CA LYS A 205 -10.24 -5.97 13.66
C LYS A 205 -11.28 -5.61 12.59
N CYS A 206 -11.88 -6.61 11.94
CA CYS A 206 -12.96 -6.40 10.96
C CYS A 206 -12.57 -5.51 9.76
N SER A 207 -11.28 -5.41 9.42
CA SER A 207 -10.79 -4.51 8.35
C SER A 207 -10.38 -5.23 7.07
N ARG A 208 -10.60 -6.55 6.96
CA ARG A 208 -9.97 -7.38 5.94
C ARG A 208 -10.89 -8.51 5.47
N ILE A 209 -11.20 -8.51 4.18
CA ILE A 209 -11.93 -9.56 3.46
C ILE A 209 -11.07 -10.29 2.42
N ALA A 210 -9.98 -9.66 1.96
CA ALA A 210 -9.11 -10.16 0.91
C ALA A 210 -7.68 -10.38 1.39
N SER A 211 -7.00 -11.34 0.77
CA SER A 211 -5.57 -11.59 0.96
C SER A 211 -4.84 -11.66 -0.37
N SER A 212 -3.52 -11.51 -0.35
CA SER A 212 -2.67 -11.72 -1.54
C SER A 212 -2.36 -13.21 -1.80
N ARG A 213 -2.95 -14.14 -1.04
CA ARG A 213 -2.76 -15.59 -1.16
C ARG A 213 -3.73 -16.18 -2.20
N PHE A 214 -3.67 -15.67 -3.41
CA PHE A 214 -4.40 -16.20 -4.57
C PHE A 214 -3.49 -16.16 -5.79
N SER A 215 -3.93 -16.74 -6.89
CA SER A 215 -3.29 -16.58 -8.19
C SER A 215 -4.33 -16.17 -9.22
N TRP A 216 -3.91 -15.32 -10.16
CA TRP A 216 -4.76 -14.95 -11.29
C TRP A 216 -5.05 -16.19 -12.13
N VAL A 217 -6.28 -16.28 -12.62
CA VAL A 217 -6.62 -17.25 -13.67
C VAL A 217 -6.07 -16.66 -14.97
N SER A 218 -5.01 -17.26 -15.48
CA SER A 218 -4.37 -16.89 -16.74
C SER A 218 -3.82 -18.14 -17.43
N ASP A 219 -3.56 -18.06 -18.74
CA ASP A 219 -2.96 -19.17 -19.49
C ASP A 219 -1.63 -19.61 -18.91
N GLY A 220 -0.76 -18.68 -18.54
CA GLY A 220 0.51 -19.03 -17.88
C GLY A 220 0.31 -19.76 -16.54
N ALA A 221 -0.70 -19.38 -15.75
CA ALA A 221 -1.01 -20.07 -14.51
C ALA A 221 -1.62 -21.45 -14.75
N ARG A 222 -2.45 -21.61 -15.79
CA ARG A 222 -3.00 -22.90 -16.23
C ARG A 222 -1.88 -23.83 -16.70
N LEU A 223 -1.01 -23.34 -17.60
CA LEU A 223 0.14 -24.05 -18.13
C LEU A 223 1.06 -24.54 -17.01
N PHE A 224 1.39 -23.67 -16.05
CA PHE A 224 2.21 -24.05 -14.90
C PHE A 224 1.56 -25.17 -14.08
N ARG A 225 0.24 -25.13 -13.85
CA ARG A 225 -0.48 -26.19 -13.12
C ARG A 225 -0.46 -27.52 -13.86
N MET A 226 -0.60 -27.52 -15.18
CA MET A 226 -0.51 -28.74 -16.00
C MET A 226 0.89 -29.35 -15.92
N LYS A 227 1.94 -28.53 -16.12
CA LYS A 227 3.33 -29.00 -16.00
C LYS A 227 3.67 -29.48 -14.59
N LEU A 228 3.14 -28.80 -13.56
CA LEU A 228 3.29 -29.21 -12.18
C LEU A 228 2.66 -30.58 -11.92
N ALA A 229 1.48 -30.84 -12.48
CA ALA A 229 0.83 -32.14 -12.37
C ALA A 229 1.71 -33.24 -12.99
N LEU A 230 2.20 -33.05 -14.22
CA LEU A 230 3.10 -34.01 -14.87
C LEU A 230 4.37 -34.27 -14.04
N PHE A 231 4.99 -33.21 -13.50
CA PHE A 231 6.15 -33.34 -12.61
C PHE A 231 5.82 -34.21 -11.38
N VAL A 232 4.72 -33.91 -10.70
CA VAL A 232 4.31 -34.63 -9.49
C VAL A 232 4.02 -36.10 -9.81
N HIS A 233 3.31 -36.39 -10.91
CA HIS A 233 3.02 -37.76 -11.32
C HIS A 233 4.27 -38.53 -11.71
N SER A 234 5.21 -37.91 -12.43
CA SER A 234 6.49 -38.54 -12.79
C SER A 234 7.28 -38.92 -11.54
N VAL A 235 7.50 -37.97 -10.62
CA VAL A 235 8.26 -38.23 -9.39
C VAL A 235 7.57 -39.26 -8.51
N ALA A 236 6.23 -39.19 -8.41
CA ALA A 236 5.44 -40.14 -7.65
C ALA A 236 5.60 -41.57 -8.20
N ASN A 237 5.52 -41.73 -9.52
CA ASN A 237 5.72 -43.02 -10.18
C ASN A 237 7.14 -43.57 -9.96
N ASP A 238 8.16 -42.73 -10.14
CA ASP A 238 9.57 -43.13 -9.99
C ASP A 238 9.91 -43.59 -8.55
N LEU A 239 9.23 -43.02 -7.55
CA LEU A 239 9.44 -43.32 -6.14
C LEU A 239 8.42 -44.29 -5.55
N GLY A 240 7.44 -44.75 -6.33
CA GLY A 240 6.34 -45.59 -5.83
C GLY A 240 5.49 -44.91 -4.75
N LEU A 241 5.27 -43.61 -4.87
CA LEU A 241 4.50 -42.79 -3.92
C LEU A 241 3.17 -42.34 -4.51
N GLU A 242 2.22 -41.98 -3.64
CA GLU A 242 1.00 -41.30 -4.07
C GLU A 242 1.32 -39.90 -4.61
N PRO A 243 0.71 -39.44 -5.73
CA PRO A 243 0.93 -38.12 -6.31
C PRO A 243 0.23 -37.03 -5.49
N SER A 244 0.76 -36.76 -4.30
CA SER A 244 0.20 -35.81 -3.34
C SER A 244 1.22 -34.77 -2.91
N PHE A 245 0.72 -33.63 -2.40
CA PHE A 245 1.58 -32.59 -1.86
C PHE A 245 2.45 -33.10 -0.69
N GLU A 246 1.88 -33.92 0.19
CA GLU A 246 2.58 -34.46 1.35
C GLU A 246 3.66 -35.47 0.93
N SER A 247 3.39 -36.32 -0.07
CA SER A 247 4.39 -37.24 -0.62
C SER A 247 5.59 -36.49 -1.21
N MET A 248 5.33 -35.45 -2.02
CA MET A 248 6.39 -34.63 -2.60
C MET A 248 7.17 -33.87 -1.53
N LYS A 249 6.49 -33.37 -0.50
CA LYS A 249 7.13 -32.71 0.63
C LYS A 249 8.01 -33.65 1.43
N SER A 250 7.55 -34.88 1.67
CA SER A 250 8.33 -35.92 2.36
C SER A 250 9.55 -36.34 1.54
N ALA A 251 9.39 -36.53 0.22
CA ALA A 251 10.45 -37.02 -0.65
C ALA A 251 11.48 -35.94 -1.05
N LEU A 252 11.02 -34.71 -1.33
CA LEU A 252 11.83 -33.63 -1.91
C LEU A 252 12.05 -32.44 -0.96
N GLY A 253 11.44 -32.47 0.23
CA GLY A 253 11.53 -31.44 1.27
C GLY A 253 10.55 -30.27 1.12
N ASP A 254 10.44 -29.45 2.17
CA ASP A 254 9.46 -28.35 2.31
C ASP A 254 9.44 -27.30 1.17
N LYS A 255 10.54 -27.19 0.43
CA LYS A 255 10.73 -26.17 -0.62
C LYS A 255 10.82 -26.78 -2.01
N TRP A 256 10.40 -28.04 -2.18
CA TRP A 256 10.55 -28.79 -3.43
C TRP A 256 10.03 -28.01 -4.65
N MET A 257 8.82 -27.47 -4.60
CA MET A 257 8.22 -26.75 -5.74
C MET A 257 9.04 -25.53 -6.17
N ARG A 258 9.72 -24.88 -5.22
CA ARG A 258 10.61 -23.74 -5.51
C ARG A 258 11.95 -24.22 -6.06
N ASN A 259 12.51 -25.27 -5.48
CA ASN A 259 13.81 -25.81 -5.88
C ASN A 259 13.76 -26.44 -7.28
N HIS A 260 12.65 -27.12 -7.61
CA HIS A 260 12.41 -27.77 -8.90
C HIS A 260 11.65 -26.89 -9.90
N ARG A 261 11.49 -25.59 -9.63
CA ARG A 261 10.70 -24.66 -10.46
C ARG A 261 11.15 -24.65 -11.92
N HIS A 262 12.47 -24.67 -12.17
CA HIS A 262 13.01 -24.65 -13.54
C HIS A 262 12.68 -25.94 -14.29
N GLN A 263 12.75 -27.09 -13.62
CA GLN A 263 12.36 -28.38 -14.19
C GLN A 263 10.87 -28.39 -14.52
N ILE A 264 10.02 -27.97 -13.59
CA ILE A 264 8.57 -27.87 -13.80
C ILE A 264 8.25 -26.97 -15.00
N ILE A 265 8.88 -25.79 -15.10
CA ILE A 265 8.63 -24.87 -16.22
C ILE A 265 9.13 -25.45 -17.56
N GLY A 266 10.21 -26.24 -17.53
CA GLY A 266 10.84 -26.85 -18.70
C GLY A 266 10.11 -28.07 -19.27
N ILE A 267 9.13 -28.64 -18.57
CA ILE A 267 8.33 -29.77 -19.07
C ILE A 267 7.61 -29.36 -20.36
N ASP A 268 7.82 -30.11 -21.43
CA ASP A 268 7.05 -29.95 -22.65
C ASP A 268 5.68 -30.62 -22.49
N LEU A 269 4.63 -29.96 -22.98
CA LEU A 269 3.28 -30.50 -22.98
C LEU A 269 2.94 -31.21 -24.29
N ALA A 270 3.82 -31.19 -25.29
CA ALA A 270 3.60 -31.75 -26.62
C ALA A 270 3.59 -33.31 -26.69
N GLY A 271 3.27 -34.01 -25.60
CA GLY A 271 3.37 -35.47 -25.52
C GLY A 271 2.25 -36.19 -24.76
N THR A 272 1.13 -35.52 -24.46
CA THR A 272 -0.02 -36.15 -23.79
C THR A 272 -1.28 -36.02 -24.63
N ASP A 273 -1.21 -36.48 -25.89
CA ASP A 273 -2.37 -36.90 -26.67
C ASP A 273 -2.26 -38.43 -26.82
N SER A 274 -2.83 -39.15 -25.86
CA SER A 274 -3.12 -40.60 -25.94
C SER A 274 -4.11 -40.98 -24.87
#